data_AF-A0A5S4FG07-F1
#
_entry.id   AF-A0A5S4FG07-F1
#
_cell.length_a   1.000
_cell.length_b   1.000
_cell.length_c   1.000
_cell.angle_alpha   90.00
_cell.angle_beta   90.00
_cell.angle_gamma   90.00
#
_symmetry.space_group_name_H-M   'P 1'
#
loop_
_entity.id
_entity.type
_entity.pdbx_description
1 polymer ?
#
loop_
_entity_poly.entity_id
_entity_poly.type
_entity_poly.pdbx_seq_one_letter_code
_entity_poly.pdbx_strand_id
1 'polypeptide(L)'
;MTAIPARELRNNTADVLRRVESGEEIEVLRDNRPVAKIIPFSRRRRWISAVEIGTELTRLGADTTGLAGELRETLTETTDDLPW
;
A
#
# COMPACT_ATOMS: atom_id res chain seq x y z
N MET A 1 9.74 2.76 13.74
CA MET A 1 10.83 2.95 12.76
C MET A 1 12.14 2.79 13.49
N THR A 2 13.01 1.91 13.00
CA THR A 2 14.30 1.60 13.63
C THR A 2 15.43 2.03 12.71
N ALA A 3 16.42 2.76 13.22
CA ALA A 3 17.57 3.19 12.43
C ALA A 3 18.80 2.31 12.75
N ILE A 4 19.47 1.81 11.71
CA ILE A 4 20.69 1.01 11.84
C ILE A 4 21.82 1.60 10.98
N PRO A 5 23.08 1.52 11.39
CA PRO A 5 24.20 1.91 10.55
C PRO A 5 24.40 0.91 9.40
N ALA A 6 24.93 1.35 8.27
CA ALA A 6 25.19 0.49 7.09
C ALA A 6 26.06 -0.73 7.42
N ARG A 7 26.95 -0.63 8.42
CA ARG A 7 27.76 -1.76 8.90
C ARG A 7 26.90 -2.88 9.53
N GLU A 8 25.84 -2.50 10.24
CA GLU A 8 24.92 -3.43 10.91
C GLU A 8 24.12 -4.21 9.86
N LEU A 9 23.61 -3.50 8.85
CA LEU A 9 22.95 -4.13 7.70
C LEU A 9 23.87 -5.16 7.00
N ARG A 10 25.15 -4.81 6.79
CA ARG A 10 26.13 -5.71 6.16
C ARG A 10 26.41 -6.95 6.99
N ASN A 11 26.51 -6.79 8.32
CA ASN A 11 26.89 -7.89 9.21
C ASN A 11 25.70 -8.80 9.56
N ASN A 12 24.48 -8.25 9.63
CA ASN A 12 23.28 -8.93 10.11
C ASN A 12 22.14 -8.95 9.08
N THR A 13 22.47 -9.10 7.79
CA THR A 13 21.50 -8.95 6.68
C THR A 13 20.28 -9.88 6.83
N ALA A 14 20.49 -11.14 7.20
CA ALA A 14 19.39 -12.12 7.33
C ALA A 14 18.38 -11.75 8.43
N ASP A 15 18.86 -11.27 9.58
CA ASP A 15 17.99 -10.86 10.68
C ASP A 15 17.26 -9.55 10.35
N VAL A 16 17.93 -8.60 9.69
CA VAL A 16 17.31 -7.36 9.21
C VAL A 16 16.19 -7.67 8.21
N LEU A 17 16.44 -8.53 7.23
CA LEU A 17 15.41 -8.91 6.26
C LEU A 17 14.23 -9.64 6.92
N ARG A 18 14.48 -10.56 7.86
CA ARG A 18 13.41 -11.25 8.60
C ARG A 18 12.50 -10.28 9.36
N ARG A 19 13.09 -9.25 9.98
CA ARG A 19 12.35 -8.19 10.66
C ARG A 19 11.51 -7.38 9.67
N VAL A 20 12.07 -7.02 8.53
CA VAL A 20 11.33 -6.33 7.46
C VAL A 20 10.17 -7.18 6.95
N GLU A 21 10.39 -8.48 6.72
CA GLU A 21 9.34 -9.43 6.32
C GLU A 21 8.20 -9.54 7.34
N SER A 22 8.50 -9.33 8.62
CA SER A 22 7.48 -9.28 9.69
C SER A 22 6.68 -7.97 9.74
N GLY A 23 7.05 -6.99 8.91
CA GLY A 23 6.37 -5.70 8.79
C GLY A 23 7.17 -4.51 9.32
N GLU A 24 8.40 -4.71 9.79
CA GLU A 24 9.20 -3.62 10.34
C GLU A 24 9.79 -2.73 9.23
N GLU A 25 9.71 -1.41 9.42
CA GLU A 25 10.41 -0.44 8.57
C GLU A 25 11.73 0.02 9.20
N ILE A 26 12.82 -0.11 8.45
CA ILE A 26 14.17 0.13 8.94
C ILE A 26 14.86 1.21 8.11
N GLU A 27 15.43 2.22 8.76
CA GLU A 27 16.28 3.23 8.14
C GLU A 27 17.74 2.80 8.20
N VAL A 28 18.45 3.01 7.10
CA VAL A 28 19.88 2.75 7.00
C VAL A 28 20.62 4.06 7.03
N LEU A 29 21.54 4.19 7.99
CA LEU A 29 22.36 5.36 8.21
C LEU A 29 23.77 5.16 7.65
N ARG A 30 24.33 6.20 7.05
CA ARG A 30 25.77 6.33 6.78
C ARG A 30 26.27 7.60 7.46
N ASP A 31 27.28 7.47 8.31
CA ASP A 31 27.84 8.61 9.07
C ASP A 31 26.76 9.42 9.82
N ASN A 32 25.84 8.71 10.50
CA ASN A 32 24.67 9.24 11.20
C ASN A 32 23.67 10.02 10.35
N ARG A 33 23.73 9.89 9.03
CA ARG A 33 22.76 10.46 8.09
C ARG A 33 21.91 9.36 7.45
N PRO A 34 20.58 9.47 7.46
CA PRO A 34 19.72 8.54 6.72
C PRO A 34 20.06 8.56 5.23
N VAL A 35 20.27 7.38 4.65
CA VAL A 35 20.59 7.23 3.21
C VAL A 35 19.65 6.29 2.49
N ALA A 36 18.99 5.37 3.20
CA ALA A 36 18.03 4.44 2.61
C ALA A 36 17.00 3.98 3.64
N LYS A 37 15.91 3.40 3.14
CA LYS A 37 14.87 2.74 3.94
C LYS A 37 14.61 1.36 3.36
N ILE A 38 14.54 0.36 4.22
CA ILE A 38 14.14 -1.00 3.86
C ILE A 38 12.75 -1.21 4.44
N ILE A 39 11.79 -1.46 3.57
CA ILE A 39 10.37 -1.63 3.93
C ILE A 39 9.87 -2.97 3.40
N PRO A 40 8.88 -3.60 4.07
CA PRO A 40 8.18 -4.73 3.51
C PRO A 40 7.54 -4.33 2.18
N PHE A 41 7.61 -5.21 1.19
CA PHE A 41 6.74 -5.04 0.04
C PHE A 41 5.29 -5.15 0.50
N SER A 42 4.46 -4.18 0.13
CA SER A 42 3.03 -4.31 0.33
C SER A 42 2.57 -5.57 -0.39
N ARG A 43 2.09 -6.57 0.36
CA ARG A 43 1.33 -7.67 -0.23
C ARG A 43 0.04 -7.05 -0.74
N ARG A 44 0.05 -6.48 -1.95
CA ARG A 44 -1.19 -6.17 -2.66
C ARG A 44 -1.92 -7.51 -2.74
N ARG A 45 -3.03 -7.63 -2.03
CA ARG A 45 -3.92 -8.78 -2.19
C ARG A 45 -4.30 -8.77 -3.66
N ARG A 46 -3.71 -9.68 -4.44
CA ARG A 46 -3.97 -9.79 -5.89
C ARG A 46 -5.42 -10.18 -6.16
N TRP A 47 -6.11 -10.67 -5.15
CA TRP A 47 -7.53 -11.02 -5.17
C TRP A 47 -8.14 -10.63 -3.83
N ILE A 48 -9.15 -9.77 -3.86
CA ILE A 48 -10.05 -9.52 -2.74
C ILE A 48 -11.35 -10.27 -3.07
N SER A 49 -11.94 -10.95 -2.07
CA SER A 49 -13.22 -11.62 -2.27
C SER A 49 -14.34 -10.61 -2.50
N ALA A 50 -15.38 -10.98 -3.26
CA ALA A 50 -16.55 -10.12 -3.45
C ALA A 50 -17.21 -9.73 -2.11
N VAL A 51 -17.17 -10.61 -1.11
CA VAL A 51 -17.70 -10.35 0.24
C VAL A 51 -16.91 -9.28 0.98
N GLU A 52 -15.58 -9.33 0.91
CA GLU A 52 -14.70 -8.33 1.54
C GLU A 52 -14.89 -6.96 0.88
N ILE A 53 -14.97 -6.90 -0.46
CA ILE A 53 -15.31 -5.66 -1.17
C ILE A 53 -16.69 -5.15 -0.75
N GLY A 54 -17.72 -5.99 -0.74
CA GLY A 54 -19.08 -5.58 -0.38
C GLY A 54 -19.17 -5.00 1.03
N THR A 55 -18.42 -5.59 1.98
CA THR A 55 -18.37 -5.10 3.37
C THR A 55 -17.75 -3.70 3.45
N GLU A 56 -16.62 -3.50 2.77
CA GLU A 56 -15.94 -2.20 2.79
C GLU A 56 -16.71 -1.13 2.02
N LEU A 57 -17.37 -1.46 0.91
CA LEU A 57 -18.27 -0.53 0.21
C LEU A 57 -19.45 -0.11 1.08
N THR A 58 -20.06 -1.05 1.80
CA THR A 58 -21.15 -0.75 2.74
C THR A 58 -20.68 0.18 3.86
N ARG A 59 -19.46 -0.02 4.36
CA ARG A 59 -18.85 0.82 5.40
C ARG A 59 -18.57 2.24 4.89
N LEU A 60 -18.06 2.35 3.66
CA LEU A 60 -17.73 3.63 3.03
C LEU A 60 -18.99 4.49 2.82
N GLY A 61 -20.12 3.84 2.51
CA GLY A 61 -21.41 4.52 2.34
C GLY A 61 -21.54 5.21 0.99
N ALA A 62 -22.50 6.13 0.89
CA ALA A 62 -22.71 6.91 -0.34
C ALA A 62 -21.53 7.85 -0.61
N ASP A 63 -21.33 8.20 -1.88
CA ASP A 63 -20.31 9.17 -2.28
C ASP A 63 -20.55 10.53 -1.60
N THR A 64 -19.58 10.96 -0.80
CA THR A 64 -19.56 12.29 -0.15
C THR A 64 -18.56 13.24 -0.78
N THR A 65 -17.74 12.78 -1.73
CA THR A 65 -16.67 13.58 -2.35
C THR A 65 -17.11 14.20 -3.66
N GLY A 66 -18.23 13.76 -4.24
CA GLY A 66 -18.74 14.24 -5.53
C GLY A 66 -18.07 13.56 -6.73
N LEU A 67 -17.22 12.57 -6.48
CA LEU A 67 -16.46 11.84 -7.48
C LEU A 67 -17.37 11.19 -8.53
N ALA A 68 -18.54 10.68 -8.12
CA ALA A 68 -19.50 10.10 -9.04
C ALA A 68 -20.04 11.13 -10.04
N GLY A 69 -20.13 12.41 -9.66
CA GLY A 69 -20.49 13.49 -10.58
C GLY A 69 -19.35 13.77 -11.56
N GLU A 70 -18.15 13.98 -11.03
CA GLU A 70 -16.94 14.24 -11.84
C GLU A 70 -16.68 13.14 -12.87
N LEU A 71 -16.87 11.86 -12.49
CA LEU A 71 -16.70 10.73 -13.39
C LEU A 71 -17.74 10.73 -14.52
N ARG A 72 -19.00 11.10 -14.27
CA ARG A 72 -20.01 11.19 -15.33
C ARG A 72 -19.73 12.33 -16.31
N GLU A 73 -19.18 13.43 -15.81
CA GLU A 73 -18.79 14.56 -16.66
C GLU A 73 -17.55 14.23 -17.49
N THR A 74 -16.60 13.49 -16.91
CA THR A 74 -15.32 13.15 -17.55
C THR A 74 -15.42 11.95 -18.49
N LEU A 75 -16.18 10.93 -18.11
CA LEU A 75 -16.39 9.70 -18.87
C LEU A 75 -17.79 9.74 -19.48
N THR A 76 -17.88 10.30 -20.69
CA THR A 76 -19.15 10.44 -21.41
C THR A 76 -19.63 9.13 -22.03
N GLU A 77 -18.77 8.12 -22.10
CA GLU A 77 -19.12 6.77 -22.55
C GLU A 77 -19.35 5.88 -21.32
N THR A 78 -20.56 5.32 -21.22
CA THR A 78 -20.94 4.37 -20.18
C THR A 78 -21.39 3.05 -20.80
N THR A 79 -21.38 1.99 -20.00
CA THR A 79 -21.94 0.67 -20.36
C THR A 79 -23.36 0.48 -19.82
N ASP A 80 -23.96 1.51 -19.23
CA ASP A 80 -25.33 1.46 -18.70
C ASP A 80 -26.38 1.14 -19.78
N ASP A 81 -26.12 1.53 -21.04
CA ASP A 81 -26.99 1.26 -22.19
C ASP A 81 -26.71 -0.10 -22.86
N LEU A 82 -25.71 -0.86 -22.40
CA LEU A 82 -25.43 -2.18 -22.96
C LEU A 82 -26.47 -3.21 -22.46
N PRO A 83 -27.05 -4.03 -23.36
CA PRO A 83 -27.81 -5.19 -22.93
C PRO A 83 -26.88 -6.18 -22.24
N TRP A 84 -27.38 -6.75 -21.13
CA TRP A 84 -26.68 -7.78 -20.33
C TRP A 84 -26.59 -9.12 -21.04
#